data_AF-A0A355S5T3-F1
#
_entry.id   AF-A0A355S5T3-F1
#
_cell.length_a   1.000
_cell.length_b   1.000
_cell.length_c   1.000
_cell.angle_alpha   90.00
_cell.angle_beta   90.00
_cell.angle_gamma   90.00
#
_symmetry.space_group_name_H-M   'P 1'
#
loop_
_entity.id
_entity.type
_entity.pdbx_description
1 polymer ?
#
loop_
_entity_poly.entity_id
_entity_poly.type
_entity_poly.pdbx_seq_one_letter_code
_entity_poly.pdbx_strand_id
1 'polypeptide(L)'
;MNTINAGLPQALESIPFPFQVAFPDPLCRFWAGLNQGITREPGVEVWIQQYDCSLKVVSEPSVEKCLELLRSHDWESELSSYEQALEGGRDRCPPGLQLIDGDRVLQVMPVRAGRAHYSYSCDHPLRLLAFLGASKTLNAWDVGPEYQIALVQNHFEGDQRKLVRTLVELISSDS
;
A
#
# COMPACT_ATOMS: atom_id res chain seq x y z
N MET A 1 47.07 35.53 10.97
CA MET A 1 47.79 34.63 11.89
C MET A 1 46.82 33.55 12.37
N ASN A 2 47.11 32.32 11.95
CA ASN A 2 46.89 31.00 12.58
C ASN A 2 45.55 30.63 13.25
N THR A 3 44.83 29.77 12.53
CA THR A 3 44.28 28.45 12.94
C THR A 3 44.70 27.90 14.30
N ILE A 4 43.76 27.28 15.04
CA ILE A 4 43.80 25.83 15.42
C ILE A 4 42.36 25.26 15.50
N ASN A 5 42.16 24.16 14.77
CA ASN A 5 41.05 23.22 14.82
C ASN A 5 41.15 22.26 16.02
N ALA A 6 40.01 21.91 16.61
CA ALA A 6 39.71 20.59 17.18
C ALA A 6 38.18 20.54 17.33
N GLY A 7 37.38 19.75 16.61
CA GLY A 7 37.61 18.43 16.04
C GLY A 7 36.73 17.42 16.79
N LEU A 8 35.42 17.40 16.51
CA LEU A 8 34.52 16.27 16.77
C LEU A 8 33.41 16.27 15.69
N PRO A 9 32.95 15.09 15.25
CA PRO A 9 32.54 14.85 13.86
C PRO A 9 31.18 15.45 13.48
N GLN A 10 31.17 16.16 12.36
CA GLN A 10 29.99 16.39 11.52
C GLN A 10 29.52 15.04 10.97
N ALA A 11 28.67 14.34 11.71
CA ALA A 11 27.91 13.20 11.21
C ALA A 11 26.66 13.08 12.08
N LEU A 12 25.64 13.88 11.74
CA LEU A 12 24.22 13.68 12.11
C LEU A 12 23.32 14.75 11.48
N GLU A 13 23.87 15.80 10.87
CA GLU A 13 23.17 16.70 9.95
C GLU A 13 23.34 16.21 8.50
N SER A 14 22.68 15.11 8.12
CA SER A 14 22.38 14.74 6.73
C SER A 14 21.70 13.37 6.68
N ILE A 15 20.46 13.30 7.16
CA ILE A 15 19.51 12.40 6.53
C ILE A 15 18.54 13.30 5.78
N PRO A 16 18.77 13.54 4.48
CA PRO A 16 17.74 14.20 3.69
C PRO A 16 16.55 13.25 3.64
N PHE A 17 15.42 13.68 4.22
CA PHE A 17 14.12 13.29 3.68
C PHE A 17 14.16 13.65 2.18
N PRO A 18 14.17 12.63 1.30
CA PRO A 18 12.95 12.39 0.54
C PRO A 18 12.79 10.88 0.27
N PHE A 19 11.92 10.21 1.01
CA PHE A 19 11.19 9.06 0.46
C PHE A 19 9.74 9.47 0.25
N GLN A 20 9.54 10.57 -0.50
CA GLN A 20 8.50 10.52 -1.51
C GLN A 20 8.94 9.45 -2.49
N VAL A 21 8.57 8.20 -2.23
CA VAL A 21 8.39 7.25 -3.31
C VAL A 21 7.20 7.81 -4.09
N ALA A 22 7.48 8.81 -4.93
CA ALA A 22 6.69 9.07 -6.09
C ALA A 22 6.81 7.77 -6.88
N PHE A 23 5.87 6.85 -6.65
CA PHE A 23 5.62 5.78 -7.59
C PHE A 23 5.47 6.47 -8.92
N PRO A 24 6.39 6.27 -9.89
CA PRO A 24 6.20 6.84 -11.19
C PRO A 24 4.84 6.36 -11.68
N ASP A 25 4.00 7.35 -11.93
CA ASP A 25 2.59 7.27 -12.22
C ASP A 25 2.35 6.88 -13.71
N PRO A 26 2.86 5.72 -14.17
CA PRO A 26 2.10 4.94 -15.14
C PRO A 26 1.90 3.47 -14.80
N LEU A 27 2.58 2.88 -13.81
CA LEU A 27 2.46 1.43 -13.53
C LEU A 27 1.24 1.07 -12.66
N CYS A 28 0.69 2.01 -11.88
CA CYS A 28 -0.60 1.83 -11.21
C CYS A 28 -1.80 1.87 -12.18
N ARG A 29 -1.64 2.41 -13.39
CA ARG A 29 -2.72 2.42 -14.39
C ARG A 29 -2.99 1.06 -15.03
N PHE A 30 -2.07 0.10 -14.92
CA PHE A 30 -2.25 -1.21 -15.56
C PHE A 30 -3.18 -2.16 -14.77
N TRP A 31 -3.45 -1.88 -13.49
CA TRP A 31 -4.24 -2.77 -12.62
C TRP A 31 -5.67 -2.30 -12.33
N ALA A 32 -6.03 -1.06 -12.67
CA ALA A 32 -7.43 -0.60 -12.68
C ALA A 32 -8.24 -1.15 -13.88
N GLY A 33 -7.60 -1.91 -14.77
CA GLY A 33 -8.15 -2.32 -16.07
C GLY A 33 -8.36 -3.82 -16.29
N LEU A 34 -8.15 -4.69 -15.30
CA LEU A 34 -8.43 -6.12 -15.46
C LEU A 34 -9.90 -6.44 -15.15
N ASN A 35 -10.68 -6.47 -16.23
CA ASN A 35 -11.98 -7.14 -16.40
C ASN A 35 -13.19 -6.52 -15.67
N GLN A 36 -13.65 -5.38 -16.18
CA GLN A 36 -15.09 -5.09 -16.11
C GLN A 36 -15.83 -6.13 -16.96
N GLY A 37 -16.33 -7.17 -16.31
CA GLY A 37 -17.23 -8.11 -16.97
C GLY A 37 -17.10 -9.56 -16.55
N ILE A 38 -17.09 -9.88 -15.25
CA ILE A 38 -17.47 -11.22 -14.79
C ILE A 38 -18.29 -11.01 -13.51
N THR A 39 -19.50 -11.57 -13.51
CA THR A 39 -20.38 -11.73 -12.35
C THR A 39 -19.59 -12.28 -11.17
N ARG A 40 -19.13 -11.41 -10.28
CA ARG A 40 -18.37 -11.78 -9.07
C ARG A 40 -19.31 -12.42 -8.07
N GLU A 41 -18.95 -13.59 -7.57
CA GLU A 41 -19.57 -14.14 -6.37
C GLU A 41 -19.43 -13.13 -5.23
N PRO A 42 -20.44 -12.98 -4.36
CA PRO A 42 -20.37 -12.06 -3.24
C PRO A 42 -19.23 -12.47 -2.30
N GLY A 43 -18.24 -11.60 -2.12
CA GLY A 43 -17.12 -11.84 -1.21
C GLY A 43 -15.89 -11.00 -1.52
N VAL A 44 -15.02 -10.86 -0.52
CA VAL A 44 -13.72 -10.19 -0.65
C VAL A 44 -12.73 -11.18 -1.27
N GLU A 45 -12.11 -10.83 -2.39
CA GLU A 45 -10.95 -11.53 -2.94
C GLU A 45 -9.66 -11.01 -2.30
N VAL A 46 -8.67 -11.87 -2.05
CA VAL A 46 -7.40 -11.46 -1.45
C VAL A 46 -6.23 -12.00 -2.23
N TRP A 47 -5.33 -11.13 -2.67
CA TRP A 47 -4.14 -11.47 -3.46
C TRP A 47 -2.86 -10.99 -2.77
N ILE A 48 -1.80 -11.78 -2.85
CA ILE A 48 -0.44 -11.36 -2.50
C ILE A 48 0.23 -10.89 -3.78
N GLN A 49 0.60 -9.61 -3.83
CA GLN A 49 1.44 -9.04 -4.87
C GLN A 49 2.90 -9.18 -4.45
N GLN A 50 3.69 -9.81 -5.31
CA GLN A 50 5.14 -10.00 -5.12
C GLN A 50 5.92 -8.91 -5.85
N TYR A 51 7.20 -8.74 -5.53
CA TYR A 51 8.03 -7.67 -6.10
C TYR A 51 8.14 -7.69 -7.63
N ASP A 52 7.95 -8.84 -8.26
CA ASP A 52 8.12 -9.10 -9.70
C ASP A 52 6.83 -8.93 -10.52
N CYS A 53 5.82 -8.26 -9.95
CA CYS A 53 4.49 -8.07 -10.53
C CYS A 53 3.63 -9.33 -10.61
N SER A 54 4.09 -10.47 -10.07
CA SER A 54 3.25 -11.66 -9.96
C SER A 54 2.23 -11.51 -8.83
N LEU A 55 1.10 -12.21 -8.99
CA LEU A 55 0.02 -12.26 -8.02
C LEU A 55 -0.26 -13.69 -7.61
N LYS A 56 -0.44 -13.90 -6.31
CA LYS A 56 -0.89 -15.15 -5.72
C LYS A 56 -2.24 -14.98 -5.05
N VAL A 57 -3.25 -15.69 -5.55
CA VAL A 57 -4.58 -15.72 -4.94
C VAL A 57 -4.55 -16.45 -3.61
N VAL A 58 -5.21 -15.89 -2.60
CA VAL A 58 -5.43 -16.50 -1.28
C VAL A 58 -6.80 -17.19 -1.28
N SER A 59 -6.80 -18.50 -1.10
CA SER A 59 -8.04 -19.29 -0.98
C SER A 59 -8.74 -19.02 0.34
N GLU A 60 -10.07 -18.97 0.32
CA GLU A 60 -10.94 -18.81 1.50
C GLU A 60 -10.51 -17.63 2.41
N PRO A 61 -10.49 -16.39 1.87
CA PRO A 61 -10.00 -15.25 2.63
C PRO A 61 -10.91 -14.91 3.82
N SER A 62 -10.28 -14.69 4.97
CA SER A 62 -10.91 -14.13 6.17
C SER A 62 -10.05 -13.00 6.73
N VAL A 63 -10.62 -12.21 7.63
CA VAL A 63 -9.88 -11.17 8.37
C VAL A 63 -8.67 -11.78 9.08
N GLU A 64 -8.88 -12.87 9.81
CA GLU A 64 -7.83 -13.58 10.56
C GLU A 64 -6.74 -14.07 9.62
N LYS A 65 -7.12 -14.61 8.45
CA LYS A 65 -6.16 -15.11 7.47
C LYS A 65 -5.32 -13.98 6.89
N CYS A 66 -5.92 -12.83 6.59
CA CYS A 66 -5.20 -11.65 6.11
C CYS A 66 -4.19 -11.16 7.16
N LEU A 67 -4.62 -11.07 8.42
CA LEU A 67 -3.75 -10.65 9.52
C LEU A 67 -2.65 -11.69 9.81
N GLU A 68 -2.92 -12.98 9.61
CA GLU A 68 -1.91 -14.03 9.69
C GLU A 68 -0.86 -13.83 8.58
N LEU A 69 -1.28 -13.66 7.32
CA LEU A 69 -0.39 -13.46 6.17
C LEU A 69 0.48 -12.21 6.34
N LEU A 70 -0.09 -11.11 6.83
CA LEU A 70 0.66 -9.89 7.11
C LEU A 70 1.76 -10.09 8.17
N ARG A 71 1.65 -11.12 9.02
CA ARG A 71 2.65 -11.46 10.04
C ARG A 71 3.59 -12.59 9.64
N SER A 72 3.13 -13.55 8.85
CA SER A 72 3.85 -14.81 8.58
C SER A 72 4.47 -14.88 7.19
N HIS A 73 4.01 -14.08 6.23
CA HIS A 73 4.63 -14.01 4.91
C HIS A 73 5.99 -13.29 5.00
N ASP A 74 6.94 -13.72 4.18
CA ASP A 74 8.32 -13.21 4.19
C ASP A 74 8.45 -11.87 3.45
N TRP A 75 7.84 -10.83 4.03
CA TRP A 75 7.85 -9.48 3.48
C TRP A 75 9.26 -8.88 3.43
N GLU A 76 10.16 -9.27 4.34
CA GLU A 76 11.54 -8.77 4.34
C GLU A 76 12.33 -9.25 3.12
N SER A 77 12.17 -10.52 2.72
CA SER A 77 12.78 -11.02 1.47
C SER A 77 12.16 -10.39 0.23
N GLU A 78 10.83 -10.19 0.21
CA GLU A 78 10.14 -9.51 -0.89
C GLU A 78 10.60 -8.04 -1.03
N LEU A 79 10.70 -7.31 0.08
CA LEU A 79 11.20 -5.93 0.11
C LEU A 79 12.67 -5.85 -0.31
N SER A 80 13.51 -6.76 0.15
CA SER A 80 14.92 -6.83 -0.27
C SER A 80 15.03 -7.09 -1.78
N SER A 81 14.18 -7.94 -2.33
CA SER A 81 14.14 -8.23 -3.77
C SER A 81 13.63 -7.04 -4.57
N TYR A 82 12.63 -6.32 -4.05
CA TYR A 82 12.13 -5.07 -4.61
C TYR A 82 13.23 -3.99 -4.66
N GLU A 83 13.98 -3.80 -3.58
CA GLU A 83 15.11 -2.86 -3.50
C GLU A 83 16.23 -3.23 -4.49
N GLN A 84 16.61 -4.51 -4.57
CA GLN A 84 17.60 -4.97 -5.56
C GLN A 84 17.12 -4.80 -7.01
N ALA A 85 15.83 -4.99 -7.28
CA ALA A 85 15.24 -4.74 -8.59
C ALA A 85 15.26 -3.24 -8.92
N LEU A 86 14.97 -2.38 -7.94
CA LEU A 86 15.06 -0.92 -8.06
C LEU A 86 16.49 -0.47 -8.41
N GLU A 87 17.48 -0.92 -7.64
CA GLU A 87 18.89 -0.59 -7.87
C GLU A 87 19.38 -1.09 -9.23
N GLY A 88 18.94 -2.28 -9.65
CA GLY A 88 19.25 -2.87 -10.94
C GLY A 88 18.47 -2.29 -12.13
N GLY A 89 17.58 -1.32 -11.92
CA GLY A 89 16.76 -0.72 -12.98
C GLY A 89 15.77 -1.70 -13.63
N ARG A 90 15.40 -2.77 -12.92
CA ARG A 90 14.45 -3.79 -13.40
C ARG A 90 13.01 -3.37 -13.10
N ASP A 91 12.09 -3.93 -13.88
CA ASP A 91 10.66 -3.85 -13.60
C ASP A 91 10.36 -4.47 -12.24
N ARG A 92 9.47 -3.82 -11.50
CA ARG A 92 9.12 -4.17 -10.13
C ARG A 92 7.79 -3.53 -9.72
N CYS A 93 7.14 -4.08 -8.71
CA CYS A 93 6.04 -3.44 -8.01
C CYS A 93 6.19 -3.60 -6.49
N PRO A 94 5.56 -2.72 -5.69
CA PRO A 94 5.59 -2.85 -4.23
C PRO A 94 4.98 -4.18 -3.80
N PRO A 95 5.68 -5.00 -3.01
CA PRO A 95 5.07 -6.18 -2.44
C PRO A 95 3.94 -5.77 -1.48
N GLY A 96 2.86 -6.53 -1.45
CA GLY A 96 1.73 -6.22 -0.57
C GLY A 96 0.57 -7.18 -0.67
N LEU A 97 -0.37 -7.04 0.26
CA LEU A 97 -1.64 -7.75 0.29
C LEU A 97 -2.74 -6.85 -0.29
N GLN A 98 -3.43 -7.33 -1.32
CA GLN A 98 -4.58 -6.65 -1.94
C GLN A 98 -5.87 -7.32 -1.48
N LEU A 99 -6.79 -6.55 -0.92
CA LEU A 99 -8.15 -6.94 -0.58
C LEU A 99 -9.08 -6.25 -1.58
N ILE A 100 -9.86 -7.04 -2.29
CA ILE A 100 -10.67 -6.59 -3.43
C ILE A 100 -12.12 -6.98 -3.17
N ASP A 101 -13.01 -6.01 -3.13
CA ASP A 101 -14.45 -6.21 -2.97
C ASP A 101 -15.20 -5.33 -3.98
N GLY A 102 -15.60 -5.96 -5.10
CA GLY A 102 -16.22 -5.26 -6.21
C GLY A 102 -15.28 -4.19 -6.79
N ASP A 103 -15.67 -2.93 -6.64
CA ASP A 103 -14.92 -1.74 -7.07
C ASP A 103 -13.97 -1.20 -5.98
N ARG A 104 -14.04 -1.76 -4.77
CA ARG A 104 -13.21 -1.33 -3.63
C ARG A 104 -11.94 -2.16 -3.58
N VAL A 105 -10.80 -1.49 -3.52
CA VAL A 105 -9.50 -2.15 -3.33
C VAL A 105 -8.77 -1.50 -2.17
N LEU A 106 -8.42 -2.30 -1.17
CA LEU A 106 -7.47 -1.93 -0.12
C LEU A 106 -6.17 -2.69 -0.34
N GLN A 107 -5.09 -1.98 -0.59
CA GLN A 107 -3.74 -2.51 -0.65
C GLN A 107 -3.01 -2.17 0.65
N VAL A 108 -2.47 -3.20 1.30
CA VAL A 108 -1.56 -3.10 2.44
C VAL A 108 -0.17 -3.47 1.95
N MET A 109 0.76 -2.53 1.95
CA MET A 109 2.14 -2.73 1.50
C MET A 109 3.06 -2.67 2.72
N PRO A 110 3.46 -3.81 3.30
CA PRO A 110 4.38 -3.83 4.42
C PRO A 110 5.68 -3.14 4.07
N VAL A 111 6.23 -2.41 5.03
CA VAL A 111 7.57 -1.83 4.96
C VAL A 111 8.38 -2.27 6.18
N ARG A 112 9.66 -1.95 6.19
CA ARG A 112 10.57 -2.33 7.27
C ARG A 112 10.07 -1.81 8.63
N ALA A 113 10.54 -2.46 9.70
CA ALA A 113 10.17 -2.14 11.08
C ALA A 113 8.68 -2.33 11.43
N GLY A 114 7.98 -3.23 10.71
CA GLY A 114 6.60 -3.60 11.01
C GLY A 114 5.55 -2.53 10.70
N ARG A 115 5.92 -1.55 9.87
CA ARG A 115 5.03 -0.48 9.40
C ARG A 115 4.45 -0.87 8.04
N ALA A 116 3.49 -0.10 7.54
CA ALA A 116 2.91 -0.35 6.22
C ALA A 116 2.48 0.94 5.52
N HIS A 117 2.46 0.89 4.19
CA HIS A 117 1.74 1.84 3.36
C HIS A 117 0.36 1.27 3.03
N TYR A 118 -0.63 2.13 3.00
CA TYR A 118 -2.00 1.77 2.65
C TYR A 118 -2.43 2.55 1.42
N SER A 119 -3.01 1.86 0.44
CA SER A 119 -3.68 2.49 -0.70
C SER A 119 -5.10 1.96 -0.75
N TYR A 120 -6.08 2.88 -0.72
CA TYR A 120 -7.49 2.53 -0.84
C TYR A 120 -8.10 3.21 -2.05
N SER A 121 -8.77 2.43 -2.89
CA SER A 121 -9.50 2.94 -4.05
C SER A 121 -10.93 2.41 -4.08
N CYS A 122 -11.84 3.20 -4.61
CA CYS A 122 -13.25 2.84 -4.83
C CYS A 122 -13.84 3.66 -5.99
N ASP A 123 -14.84 3.13 -6.69
CA ASP A 123 -15.62 3.92 -7.64
C ASP A 123 -16.57 4.86 -6.88
N HIS A 124 -16.78 6.07 -7.39
CA HIS A 124 -17.74 6.97 -6.78
C HIS A 124 -19.18 6.49 -7.06
N PRO A 125 -20.09 6.47 -6.06
CA PRO A 125 -21.50 6.08 -6.27
C PRO A 125 -22.30 7.05 -7.17
N LEU A 126 -21.74 8.18 -7.59
CA LEU A 126 -22.39 9.12 -8.51
C LEU A 126 -21.92 8.82 -9.95
N ARG A 127 -22.25 7.61 -10.42
CA ARG A 127 -22.07 7.17 -11.81
C ARG A 127 -22.85 8.01 -12.84
N LEU A 128 -23.64 8.99 -12.40
CA LEU A 128 -24.36 9.94 -13.28
C LEU A 128 -23.43 10.85 -14.09
N LEU A 129 -22.12 10.92 -13.76
CA LEU A 129 -21.08 11.57 -14.57
C LEU A 129 -20.01 10.57 -15.07
N ALA A 130 -20.38 9.31 -15.27
CA ALA A 130 -19.49 8.21 -15.69
C ALA A 130 -18.78 8.40 -17.05
N PHE A 131 -18.94 9.55 -17.71
CA PHE A 131 -18.09 9.94 -18.84
C PHE A 131 -16.65 10.33 -18.42
N LEU A 132 -16.36 10.49 -17.12
CA LEU A 132 -15.04 10.96 -16.63
C LEU A 132 -14.25 9.97 -15.75
N GLY A 133 -14.72 8.74 -15.51
CA GLY A 133 -13.89 7.68 -14.90
C GLY A 133 -13.18 8.04 -13.58
N ALA A 134 -13.80 8.85 -12.72
CA ALA A 134 -13.16 9.35 -11.51
C ALA A 134 -13.11 8.30 -10.39
N SER A 135 -12.11 7.42 -10.43
CA SER A 135 -11.68 6.65 -9.26
C SER A 135 -11.02 7.59 -8.25
N LYS A 136 -11.34 7.44 -6.95
CA LYS A 136 -10.63 8.13 -5.88
C LYS A 136 -9.69 7.15 -5.20
N THR A 137 -8.40 7.50 -5.13
CA THR A 137 -7.39 6.77 -4.37
C THR A 137 -6.94 7.61 -3.18
N LEU A 138 -6.86 6.99 -2.00
CA LEU A 138 -6.31 7.56 -0.78
C LEU A 138 -5.10 6.74 -0.37
N ASN A 139 -3.97 7.41 -0.11
CA ASN A 139 -2.74 6.77 0.29
C ASN A 139 -2.33 7.28 1.68
N ALA A 140 -2.08 6.36 2.62
CA ALA A 140 -1.47 6.66 3.91
C ALA A 140 -0.10 5.98 3.96
N TRP A 141 0.94 6.73 4.30
CA TRP A 141 2.32 6.27 4.25
C TRP A 141 2.84 6.01 5.66
N ASP A 142 3.82 5.13 5.73
CA ASP A 142 4.56 4.83 6.96
C ASP A 142 3.69 4.66 8.23
N VAL A 143 2.61 3.87 8.16
CA VAL A 143 1.64 3.73 9.25
C VAL A 143 2.02 2.57 10.18
N GLY A 144 1.86 2.77 11.48
CA GLY A 144 2.11 1.74 12.51
C GLY A 144 1.14 0.54 12.46
N PRO A 145 1.52 -0.60 13.05
CA PRO A 145 0.73 -1.84 12.99
C PRO A 145 -0.63 -1.76 13.73
N GLU A 146 -0.81 -0.79 14.62
CA GLU A 146 -2.01 -0.61 15.43
C GLU A 146 -3.29 -0.34 14.61
N TYR A 147 -3.14 0.17 13.37
CA TYR A 147 -4.27 0.45 12.47
C TYR A 147 -4.61 -0.72 11.54
N GLN A 148 -3.72 -1.72 11.44
CA GLN A 148 -3.83 -2.80 10.45
C GLN A 148 -5.11 -3.63 10.62
N ILE A 149 -5.42 -3.99 11.87
CA ILE A 149 -6.62 -4.77 12.20
C ILE A 149 -7.87 -3.99 11.80
N ALA A 150 -7.97 -2.72 12.19
CA ALA A 150 -9.13 -1.89 11.92
C ALA A 150 -9.35 -1.68 10.41
N LEU A 151 -8.28 -1.41 9.64
CA LEU A 151 -8.39 -1.19 8.19
C LEU A 151 -8.82 -2.46 7.45
N VAL A 152 -8.25 -3.62 7.79
CA VAL A 152 -8.65 -4.92 7.21
C VAL A 152 -10.09 -5.26 7.58
N GLN A 153 -10.47 -5.12 8.84
CA GLN A 153 -11.85 -5.39 9.31
C GLN A 153 -12.87 -4.49 8.62
N ASN A 154 -12.65 -3.19 8.61
CA ASN A 154 -13.58 -2.24 7.99
C ASN A 154 -13.76 -2.52 6.49
N HIS A 155 -12.73 -3.02 5.80
CA HIS A 155 -12.84 -3.43 4.40
C HIS A 155 -13.74 -4.66 4.24
N PHE A 156 -13.53 -5.71 5.02
CA PHE A 156 -14.36 -6.92 5.00
C PHE A 156 -15.82 -6.66 5.39
N GLU A 157 -16.05 -5.74 6.33
CA GLU A 157 -17.39 -5.33 6.75
C GLU A 157 -18.09 -4.43 5.70
N GLY A 158 -17.36 -3.94 4.70
CA GLY A 158 -17.87 -2.97 3.74
C GLY A 158 -18.12 -1.57 4.33
N ASP A 159 -17.60 -1.26 5.53
CA ASP A 159 -17.73 0.06 6.16
C ASP A 159 -16.71 1.05 5.58
N GLN A 160 -16.96 1.44 4.33
CA GLN A 160 -16.15 2.39 3.58
C GLN A 160 -16.00 3.73 4.32
N ARG A 161 -17.05 4.20 5.00
CA ARG A 161 -17.02 5.50 5.68
C ARG A 161 -16.00 5.49 6.81
N LYS A 162 -16.01 4.44 7.62
CA LYS A 162 -15.06 4.28 8.74
C LYS A 162 -13.64 4.08 8.23
N LEU A 163 -13.45 3.25 7.20
CA LEU A 163 -12.15 3.04 6.56
C LEU A 163 -11.55 4.36 6.02
N VAL A 164 -12.31 5.09 5.20
CA VAL A 164 -11.87 6.35 4.60
C VAL A 164 -11.55 7.38 5.69
N ARG A 165 -12.39 7.47 6.73
CA ARG A 165 -12.14 8.38 7.85
C ARG A 165 -10.82 8.07 8.56
N THR A 166 -10.55 6.80 8.87
CA THR A 166 -9.28 6.38 9.49
C THR A 166 -8.10 6.75 8.61
N LEU A 167 -8.17 6.51 7.29
CA LEU A 167 -7.09 6.91 6.37
C LEU A 167 -6.87 8.42 6.32
N VAL A 168 -7.94 9.22 6.32
CA VAL A 168 -7.82 10.69 6.35
C VAL A 168 -7.18 11.18 7.65
N GLU A 169 -7.54 10.59 8.78
CA GLU A 169 -6.95 10.91 10.09
C GLU A 169 -5.44 10.59 10.10
N LEU A 170 -5.03 9.45 9.53
CA LEU A 170 -3.63 9.05 9.40
C LEU A 170 -2.81 10.00 8.50
N ILE A 171 -3.37 10.39 7.36
CA ILE A 171 -2.71 11.33 6.44
C ILE A 171 -2.51 12.71 7.11
N SER A 172 -3.46 13.10 7.96
CA SER A 172 -3.42 14.41 8.63
C SER A 172 -2.49 14.45 9.84
N SER A 173 -2.20 13.30 10.46
CA SER A 173 -1.27 13.21 11.60
C SER A 173 0.21 13.25 11.21
N ASP A 174 0.52 13.03 9.93
CA ASP A 174 1.87 13.12 9.36
C ASP A 174 2.26 14.55 8.89
N SER A 175 1.39 15.55 9.11
CA SER A 175 1.59 16.96 8.75
C SER A 175 1.90 17.84 9.95
#